data_AF-A0A2V8VM22-F1
#
_entry.id   AF-A0A2V8VM22-F1
#
_cell.length_a   1.000
_cell.length_b   1.000
_cell.length_c   1.000
_cell.angle_alpha   90.00
_cell.angle_beta   90.00
_cell.angle_gamma   90.00
#
_symmetry.space_group_name_H-M   'P 1'
#
loop_
_entity.id
_entity.type
_entity.pdbx_description
1 polymer ?
#
loop_
_entity_poly.entity_id
_entity_poly.type
_entity_poly.pdbx_seq_one_letter_code
_entity_poly.pdbx_strand_id
1 'polypeptide(L)'
;MAHKKSFLSGQRIYPDPILGGVTVDRLIDETFLAYNGGRLQKACRLFCEKMLQEDVTIGLSLSGALTPAGVGRSCIIPLIKAGFVDWIVSTGANLYHDTHYGLGMSLHRGSHEVDDALLRREGVIRIYDILFDYNVLLDTDNYLRAVMAEKAFDKEMGTAELHYLLGKYLAAREKEMGVVDTCVLTVAYRAGVPCYVSSPGDSSIGMNVAELAMRGVGPRIDVSRDVNETAGIVYAAKQREGKSGVLMLGGGSPKNFVLQTEPQIQEILGLADRGHDYYIQVTDARPDTGGLSGATPAEAVSWGKVDPDKLTDTVVVYADSTIAVPLIVAYAVSRVKPRRLKRLYDRRDDLVERLKKDFLVEHERRTRETVKAQQGG
;
A
#
# COMPACT_ATOMS: atom_id res chain seq x y z
N MET A 1 34.82 -16.05 -26.06
CA MET A 1 33.87 -17.17 -25.80
C MET A 1 33.49 -17.34 -24.31
N ALA A 2 34.29 -16.88 -23.34
CA ALA A 2 34.06 -17.13 -21.91
C ALA A 2 32.69 -16.68 -21.37
N HIS A 3 32.16 -15.54 -21.83
CA HIS A 3 30.86 -15.03 -21.36
C HIS A 3 29.63 -15.63 -22.06
N LYS A 4 29.79 -16.27 -23.24
CA LYS A 4 28.66 -16.81 -24.02
C LYS A 4 27.88 -17.87 -23.25
N LYS A 5 28.57 -18.77 -22.54
CA LYS A 5 27.92 -19.80 -21.71
C LYS A 5 27.13 -19.18 -20.55
N SER A 6 27.65 -18.10 -19.96
CA SER A 6 26.96 -17.37 -18.89
C SER A 6 25.67 -16.71 -19.40
N PHE A 7 25.71 -16.03 -20.56
CA PHE A 7 24.51 -15.42 -21.14
C PHE A 7 23.43 -16.42 -21.58
N LEU A 8 23.82 -17.65 -21.92
CA LEU A 8 22.91 -18.72 -22.36
C LEU A 8 22.59 -19.73 -21.24
N SER A 9 22.78 -19.36 -19.97
CA SER A 9 22.52 -20.22 -18.81
C SER A 9 21.08 -20.17 -18.29
N GLY A 10 20.27 -19.23 -18.79
CA GLY A 10 18.87 -19.07 -18.38
C GLY A 10 17.97 -20.24 -18.79
N GLN A 11 16.78 -20.31 -18.20
CA GLN A 11 15.76 -21.30 -18.55
C GLN A 11 15.45 -21.22 -20.06
N ARG A 12 15.47 -22.37 -20.73
CA ARG A 12 15.11 -22.46 -22.14
C ARG A 12 13.62 -22.08 -22.30
N ILE A 13 13.33 -21.18 -23.23
CA ILE A 13 11.95 -20.82 -23.60
C ILE A 13 11.39 -21.91 -24.51
N TYR A 14 10.74 -22.90 -23.90
CA TYR A 14 10.08 -24.00 -24.59
C TYR A 14 9.03 -24.63 -23.64
N PRO A 15 7.96 -23.91 -23.31
CA PRO A 15 6.94 -24.42 -22.39
C PRO A 15 6.15 -25.57 -23.03
N ASP A 16 5.72 -26.51 -22.20
CA ASP A 16 4.78 -27.56 -22.62
C ASP A 16 3.38 -26.96 -22.90
N PRO A 17 2.53 -27.61 -23.71
CA PRO A 17 1.15 -27.20 -23.91
C PRO A 17 0.37 -27.11 -22.59
N ILE A 18 -0.45 -26.06 -22.44
CA ILE A 18 -1.31 -25.89 -21.27
C ILE A 18 -2.44 -26.91 -21.31
N LEU A 19 -2.50 -27.79 -20.30
CA LEU A 19 -3.55 -28.80 -20.14
C LEU A 19 -4.49 -28.42 -18.99
N GLY A 20 -5.69 -29.01 -18.98
CA GLY A 20 -6.64 -28.85 -17.88
C GLY A 20 -6.05 -29.33 -16.55
N GLY A 21 -6.36 -28.61 -15.46
CA GLY A 21 -5.87 -28.94 -14.11
C GLY A 21 -4.52 -28.30 -13.73
N VAL A 22 -3.92 -27.49 -14.60
CA VAL A 22 -2.74 -26.68 -14.23
C VAL A 22 -3.09 -25.70 -13.10
N THR A 23 -2.25 -25.64 -12.08
CA THR A 23 -2.38 -24.68 -10.98
C THR A 23 -1.77 -23.33 -11.38
N VAL A 24 -2.22 -22.23 -10.77
CA VAL A 24 -1.74 -20.88 -11.11
C VAL A 24 -0.22 -20.74 -10.91
N ASP A 25 0.31 -21.32 -9.84
CA ASP A 25 1.75 -21.30 -9.55
C ASP A 25 2.57 -22.02 -10.63
N ARG A 26 2.12 -23.20 -11.08
CA ARG A 26 2.76 -23.93 -12.19
C ARG A 26 2.63 -23.18 -13.51
N LEU A 27 1.45 -22.64 -13.81
CA LEU A 27 1.24 -21.84 -15.01
C LEU A 27 2.24 -20.67 -15.08
N ILE A 28 2.39 -19.94 -13.97
CA ILE A 28 3.35 -18.84 -13.87
C ILE A 28 4.80 -19.33 -14.01
N ASP A 29 5.19 -20.41 -13.32
CA ASP A 29 6.57 -20.91 -13.39
C ASP A 29 6.96 -21.49 -14.75
N GLU A 30 6.02 -22.09 -15.47
CA GLU A 30 6.29 -22.84 -16.69
C GLU A 30 6.07 -22.01 -17.96
N THR A 31 5.09 -21.08 -18.00
CA THR A 31 4.72 -20.38 -19.25
C THR A 31 5.06 -18.89 -19.27
N PHE A 32 5.22 -18.24 -18.12
CA PHE A 32 5.47 -16.80 -18.03
C PHE A 32 6.99 -16.52 -18.12
N LEU A 33 7.61 -16.88 -19.24
CA LEU A 33 9.07 -16.94 -19.38
C LEU A 33 9.74 -15.70 -20.00
N ALA A 34 8.98 -14.78 -20.60
CA ALA A 34 9.52 -13.62 -21.32
C ALA A 34 8.61 -12.38 -21.25
N TYR A 35 9.17 -11.21 -21.55
CA TYR A 35 8.49 -9.90 -21.56
C TYR A 35 7.74 -9.64 -20.23
N ASN A 36 6.55 -9.01 -20.26
CA ASN A 36 5.77 -8.74 -19.05
C ASN A 36 5.27 -10.01 -18.35
N GLY A 37 5.11 -11.13 -19.07
CA GLY A 37 4.90 -12.44 -18.45
C GLY A 37 6.08 -12.79 -17.54
N GLY A 38 7.30 -12.75 -18.07
CA GLY A 38 8.54 -12.95 -17.30
C GLY A 38 8.73 -11.94 -16.16
N ARG A 39 8.30 -10.69 -16.32
CA ARG A 39 8.27 -9.71 -15.22
C ARG A 39 7.30 -10.14 -14.12
N LEU A 40 6.10 -10.60 -14.45
CA LEU A 40 5.11 -11.10 -13.49
C LEU A 40 5.61 -12.37 -12.77
N GLN A 41 6.21 -13.32 -13.49
CA GLN A 41 6.87 -14.47 -12.86
C GLN A 41 7.97 -14.02 -11.89
N LYS A 42 8.84 -13.08 -12.30
CA LYS A 42 9.87 -12.52 -11.42
C LYS A 42 9.26 -11.86 -10.18
N ALA A 43 8.14 -11.15 -10.31
CA ALA A 43 7.43 -10.56 -9.17
C ALA A 43 6.90 -11.63 -8.21
N CYS A 44 6.25 -12.68 -8.71
CA CYS A 44 5.77 -13.80 -7.90
C CYS A 44 6.91 -14.46 -7.12
N ARG A 45 8.03 -14.77 -7.79
CA ARG A 45 9.21 -15.39 -7.18
C ARG A 45 9.89 -14.45 -6.18
N LEU A 46 10.14 -13.19 -6.55
CA LEU A 46 10.74 -12.20 -5.65
C LEU A 46 9.89 -12.02 -4.39
N PHE A 47 8.57 -11.94 -4.54
CA PHE A 47 7.66 -11.81 -3.40
C PHE A 47 7.78 -13.02 -2.46
N CYS A 48 7.66 -14.24 -3.00
CA CYS A 48 7.63 -15.46 -2.19
C CYS A 48 8.99 -15.90 -1.64
N GLU A 49 10.04 -15.82 -2.45
CA GLU A 49 11.35 -16.35 -2.13
C GLU A 49 12.15 -15.38 -1.25
N LYS A 50 11.92 -14.06 -1.38
CA LYS A 50 12.70 -13.04 -0.68
C LYS A 50 11.87 -12.12 0.21
N MET A 51 10.80 -11.52 -0.31
CA MET A 51 10.05 -10.52 0.48
C MET A 51 9.29 -11.16 1.63
N LEU A 52 8.71 -12.34 1.45
CA LEU A 52 7.94 -13.05 2.48
C LEU A 52 8.81 -13.80 3.51
N GLN A 53 10.08 -13.45 3.67
CA GLN A 53 10.89 -13.92 4.79
C GLN A 53 10.50 -13.19 6.09
N GLU A 54 10.73 -13.82 7.25
CA GLU A 54 10.28 -13.32 8.57
C GLU A 54 10.94 -11.99 8.98
N ASP A 55 12.18 -11.77 8.53
CA ASP A 55 13.01 -10.59 8.79
C ASP A 55 12.64 -9.37 7.93
N VAL A 56 11.70 -9.52 6.99
CA VAL A 56 11.27 -8.44 6.09
C VAL A 56 9.99 -7.80 6.60
N THR A 57 9.93 -6.47 6.60
CA THR A 57 8.70 -5.71 6.83
C THR A 57 8.19 -5.15 5.51
N ILE A 58 6.94 -5.46 5.15
CA ILE A 58 6.37 -5.18 3.84
C ILE A 58 5.35 -4.04 3.92
N GLY A 59 5.62 -2.96 3.19
CA GLY A 59 4.65 -1.91 2.89
C GLY A 59 3.89 -2.21 1.62
N LEU A 60 2.57 -2.00 1.62
CA LEU A 60 1.72 -2.06 0.44
C LEU A 60 1.26 -0.66 0.05
N SER A 61 1.39 -0.27 -1.22
CA SER A 61 0.70 0.92 -1.74
C SER A 61 -0.45 0.56 -2.67
N LEU A 62 -1.56 1.30 -2.55
CA LEU A 62 -2.79 1.11 -3.31
C LEU A 62 -3.22 2.43 -3.97
N SER A 63 -3.23 2.45 -5.29
CA SER A 63 -3.67 3.61 -6.09
C SER A 63 -4.68 3.20 -7.16
N GLY A 64 -5.37 4.16 -7.77
CA GLY A 64 -6.49 3.89 -8.68
C GLY A 64 -7.74 3.43 -7.92
N ALA A 65 -8.70 2.86 -8.63
CA ALA A 65 -9.99 2.38 -8.09
C ALA A 65 -9.98 0.86 -7.92
N LEU A 66 -9.11 0.34 -7.05
CA LEU A 66 -8.90 -1.10 -6.87
C LEU A 66 -9.94 -1.74 -5.95
N THR A 67 -10.28 -1.11 -4.84
CA THR A 67 -11.26 -1.67 -3.91
C THR A 67 -12.69 -1.71 -4.48
N PRO A 68 -13.19 -0.71 -5.25
CA PRO A 68 -14.45 -0.88 -5.99
C PRO A 68 -14.44 -2.10 -6.91
N ALA A 69 -13.30 -2.38 -7.55
CA ALA A 69 -13.13 -3.54 -8.44
C ALA A 69 -13.02 -4.89 -7.69
N GLY A 70 -13.19 -4.90 -6.36
CA GLY A 70 -13.15 -6.10 -5.54
C GLY A 70 -11.74 -6.58 -5.15
N VAL A 71 -10.68 -5.82 -5.47
CA VAL A 71 -9.28 -6.16 -5.12
C VAL A 71 -9.09 -6.15 -3.60
N GLY A 72 -9.80 -5.29 -2.88
CA GLY A 72 -9.77 -5.25 -1.40
C GLY A 72 -10.07 -6.62 -0.79
N ARG A 73 -11.24 -7.16 -1.11
CA ARG A 73 -11.69 -8.47 -0.61
C ARG A 73 -10.95 -9.67 -1.21
N SER A 74 -10.70 -9.66 -2.52
CA SER A 74 -10.12 -10.81 -3.22
C SER A 74 -8.61 -10.95 -3.01
N CYS A 75 -7.90 -9.86 -2.76
CA CYS A 75 -6.44 -9.82 -2.75
C CYS A 75 -5.87 -9.25 -1.44
N ILE A 76 -6.29 -8.05 -1.04
CA ILE A 76 -5.66 -7.33 0.07
C ILE A 76 -5.98 -7.99 1.42
N ILE A 77 -7.24 -8.38 1.64
CA ILE A 77 -7.65 -9.09 2.87
C ILE A 77 -6.87 -10.40 3.07
N PRO A 78 -6.75 -11.30 2.08
CA PRO A 78 -5.88 -12.48 2.19
C PRO A 78 -4.43 -12.15 2.54
N LEU A 79 -3.84 -11.11 1.92
CA LEU A 79 -2.47 -10.70 2.22
C LEU A 79 -2.31 -10.21 3.68
N ILE A 80 -3.26 -9.42 4.18
CA ILE A 80 -3.25 -8.98 5.59
C ILE A 80 -3.36 -10.18 6.52
N LYS A 81 -4.34 -11.08 6.28
CA LYS A 81 -4.58 -12.25 7.14
C LYS A 81 -3.40 -13.23 7.15
N ALA A 82 -2.69 -13.35 6.04
CA ALA A 82 -1.48 -14.16 5.93
C ALA A 82 -0.24 -13.48 6.54
N GLY A 83 -0.34 -12.24 7.01
CA GLY A 83 0.81 -11.45 7.48
C GLY A 83 1.79 -11.14 6.36
N PHE A 84 1.35 -11.09 5.11
CA PHE A 84 2.19 -10.77 3.94
C PHE A 84 2.30 -9.27 3.67
N VAL A 85 1.48 -8.47 4.35
CA VAL A 85 1.52 -7.00 4.35
C VAL A 85 1.48 -6.53 5.80
N ASP A 86 2.41 -5.65 6.16
CA ASP A 86 2.61 -5.19 7.53
C ASP A 86 2.06 -3.78 7.78
N TRP A 87 2.00 -2.93 6.73
CA TRP A 87 1.43 -1.59 6.73
C TRP A 87 0.99 -1.18 5.32
N ILE A 88 0.05 -0.24 5.21
CA ILE A 88 -0.58 0.14 3.95
C ILE A 88 -0.56 1.66 3.76
N VAL A 89 -0.26 2.11 2.53
CA VAL A 89 -0.51 3.48 2.07
C VAL A 89 -1.53 3.43 0.93
N SER A 90 -2.64 4.14 1.03
CA SER A 90 -3.71 4.09 0.03
C SER A 90 -4.12 5.48 -0.44
N THR A 91 -4.86 5.57 -1.55
CA THR A 91 -5.75 6.72 -1.76
C THR A 91 -6.90 6.64 -0.76
N GLY A 92 -7.41 7.79 -0.31
CA GLY A 92 -8.60 7.81 0.54
C GLY A 92 -9.83 7.22 -0.17
N ALA A 93 -9.90 7.33 -1.51
CA ALA A 93 -10.96 6.73 -2.31
C ALA A 93 -11.01 5.19 -2.21
N ASN A 94 -9.86 4.50 -2.20
CA ASN A 94 -9.85 3.05 -2.02
C ASN A 94 -10.39 2.67 -0.63
N LEU A 95 -9.92 3.33 0.43
CA LEU A 95 -10.39 3.01 1.78
C LEU A 95 -11.88 3.36 1.95
N TYR A 96 -12.34 4.46 1.36
CA TYR A 96 -13.74 4.87 1.36
C TYR A 96 -14.65 3.89 0.64
N HIS A 97 -14.38 3.58 -0.63
CA HIS A 97 -15.27 2.70 -1.41
C HIS A 97 -15.31 1.28 -0.88
N ASP A 98 -14.23 0.84 -0.24
CA ASP A 98 -14.19 -0.47 0.42
C ASP A 98 -15.12 -0.53 1.64
N THR A 99 -15.41 0.61 2.28
CA THR A 99 -16.38 0.68 3.39
C THR A 99 -17.81 0.37 2.95
N HIS A 100 -18.17 0.58 1.67
CA HIS A 100 -19.49 0.20 1.16
C HIS A 100 -19.76 -1.29 1.41
N TYR A 101 -18.78 -2.15 1.12
CA TYR A 101 -18.87 -3.58 1.41
C TYR A 101 -18.96 -3.87 2.91
N GLY A 102 -18.19 -3.12 3.72
CA GLY A 102 -18.23 -3.19 5.19
C GLY A 102 -19.59 -2.78 5.80
N LEU A 103 -20.38 -1.99 5.07
CA LEU A 103 -21.74 -1.58 5.43
C LEU A 103 -22.82 -2.46 4.79
N GLY A 104 -22.44 -3.55 4.11
CA GLY A 104 -23.38 -4.47 3.46
C GLY A 104 -23.99 -3.92 2.16
N MET A 105 -23.43 -2.85 1.61
CA MET A 105 -23.88 -2.24 0.36
C MET A 105 -23.24 -2.94 -0.84
N SER A 106 -23.91 -2.87 -2.00
CA SER A 106 -23.50 -3.57 -3.21
C SER A 106 -23.06 -2.62 -4.32
N LEU A 107 -21.97 -3.02 -4.99
CA LEU A 107 -21.52 -2.47 -6.26
C LEU A 107 -21.71 -3.56 -7.32
N HIS A 108 -21.99 -3.16 -8.54
CA HIS A 108 -22.35 -4.07 -9.62
C HIS A 108 -21.45 -3.86 -10.82
N ARG A 109 -21.12 -4.94 -11.52
CA ARG A 109 -20.49 -4.85 -12.84
C ARG A 109 -21.48 -4.22 -13.82
N GLY A 110 -21.04 -3.21 -14.53
CA GLY A 110 -21.73 -2.55 -15.63
C GLY A 110 -20.92 -2.60 -16.93
N SER A 111 -21.03 -1.53 -17.71
CA SER A 111 -20.25 -1.31 -18.94
C SER A 111 -19.71 0.11 -18.93
N HIS A 112 -18.54 0.32 -19.55
CA HIS A 112 -17.97 1.65 -19.75
C HIS A 112 -18.68 2.44 -20.87
N GLU A 113 -19.61 1.82 -21.60
CA GLU A 113 -20.32 2.39 -22.76
C GLU A 113 -21.71 2.95 -22.40
N VAL A 114 -22.10 2.92 -21.12
CA VAL A 114 -23.41 3.42 -20.67
C VAL A 114 -23.50 4.96 -20.75
N ASP A 115 -24.71 5.48 -21.00
CA ASP A 115 -24.98 6.92 -21.05
C ASP A 115 -24.93 7.56 -19.64
N ASP A 116 -23.87 8.31 -19.35
CA ASP A 116 -23.68 9.00 -18.07
C ASP A 116 -24.78 10.03 -17.76
N ALA A 117 -25.38 10.66 -18.77
CA ALA A 117 -26.46 11.61 -18.55
C ALA A 117 -27.73 10.88 -18.09
N LEU A 118 -28.00 9.69 -18.63
CA LEU A 118 -29.05 8.82 -18.14
C LEU A 118 -28.74 8.32 -16.73
N LEU A 119 -27.52 7.83 -16.48
CA LEU A 119 -27.12 7.40 -15.13
C LEU A 119 -27.35 8.50 -14.09
N ARG A 120 -26.96 9.74 -14.41
CA ARG A 120 -27.18 10.89 -13.51
C ARG A 120 -28.66 11.15 -13.22
N ARG A 121 -29.54 11.03 -14.24
CA ARG A 121 -30.99 11.20 -14.06
C ARG A 121 -31.60 10.10 -13.20
N GLU A 122 -31.11 8.88 -13.36
CA GLU A 122 -31.57 7.69 -12.61
C GLU A 122 -30.89 7.53 -11.25
N GLY A 123 -29.99 8.45 -10.85
CA GLY A 123 -29.30 8.36 -9.57
C GLY A 123 -28.30 7.20 -9.48
N VAL A 124 -27.68 6.82 -10.60
CA VAL A 124 -26.63 5.79 -10.64
C VAL A 124 -25.26 6.45 -10.78
N ILE A 125 -24.31 6.00 -9.98
CA ILE A 125 -22.91 6.43 -10.02
C ILE A 125 -22.08 5.36 -10.72
N ARG A 126 -21.09 5.81 -11.50
CA ARG A 126 -20.20 4.95 -12.26
C ARG A 126 -18.74 5.18 -11.90
N ILE A 127 -18.00 4.09 -11.77
CA ILE A 127 -16.55 4.05 -11.76
C ILE A 127 -16.14 3.14 -12.93
N TYR A 128 -15.88 3.75 -14.09
CA TYR A 128 -15.61 3.04 -15.34
C TYR A 128 -16.69 1.99 -15.69
N ASP A 129 -16.47 0.70 -15.43
CA ASP A 129 -17.41 -0.40 -15.67
C ASP A 129 -18.03 -0.95 -14.37
N ILE A 130 -18.04 -0.15 -13.30
CA ILE A 130 -18.68 -0.44 -12.01
C ILE A 130 -19.82 0.55 -11.79
N LEU A 131 -20.99 0.05 -11.38
CA LEU A 131 -22.21 0.82 -11.14
C LEU A 131 -22.73 0.61 -9.72
N PHE A 132 -23.27 1.66 -9.12
CA PHE A 132 -23.96 1.58 -7.83
C PHE A 132 -24.95 2.74 -7.65
N ASP A 133 -25.93 2.53 -6.77
CA ASP A 133 -26.95 3.51 -6.43
C ASP A 133 -26.32 4.71 -5.70
N TYR A 134 -26.76 5.92 -6.02
CA TYR A 134 -26.27 7.15 -5.39
C TYR A 134 -26.43 7.14 -3.85
N ASN A 135 -27.47 6.49 -3.33
CA ASN A 135 -27.70 6.37 -1.89
C ASN A 135 -26.59 5.59 -1.18
N VAL A 136 -25.85 4.72 -1.87
CA VAL A 136 -24.66 4.05 -1.30
C VAL A 136 -23.63 5.08 -0.82
N LEU A 137 -23.42 6.17 -1.56
CA LEU A 137 -22.53 7.26 -1.12
C LEU A 137 -23.09 7.98 0.09
N LEU A 138 -24.36 8.40 0.01
CA LEU A 138 -25.01 9.19 1.05
C LEU A 138 -25.06 8.43 2.38
N ASP A 139 -25.45 7.16 2.35
CA ASP A 139 -25.57 6.34 3.55
C ASP A 139 -24.20 6.04 4.16
N THR A 140 -23.18 5.82 3.31
CA THR A 140 -21.80 5.67 3.77
C THR A 140 -21.29 6.95 4.42
N ASP A 141 -21.52 8.11 3.79
CA ASP A 141 -21.11 9.41 4.33
C ASP A 141 -21.83 9.73 5.64
N ASN A 142 -23.13 9.48 5.72
CA ASN A 142 -23.91 9.66 6.94
C ASN A 142 -23.36 8.79 8.08
N TYR A 143 -23.06 7.52 7.80
CA TYR A 143 -22.47 6.62 8.78
C TYR A 143 -21.09 7.10 9.24
N LEU A 144 -20.17 7.37 8.31
CA LEU A 144 -18.81 7.78 8.64
C LEU A 144 -18.78 9.11 9.40
N ARG A 145 -19.63 10.07 9.01
CA ARG A 145 -19.75 11.36 9.70
C ARG A 145 -20.30 11.21 11.11
N ALA A 146 -21.31 10.36 11.31
CA ALA A 146 -21.83 10.05 12.64
C ALA A 146 -20.76 9.42 13.53
N VAL A 147 -20.02 8.43 13.01
CA VAL A 147 -18.91 7.78 13.72
C VAL A 147 -17.81 8.78 14.06
N MET A 148 -17.38 9.60 13.10
CA MET A 148 -16.30 10.58 13.32
C MET A 148 -16.69 11.75 14.21
N ALA A 149 -17.98 11.95 14.50
CA ALA A 149 -18.45 12.93 15.49
C ALA A 149 -18.34 12.42 16.94
N GLU A 150 -18.09 11.12 17.14
CA GLU A 150 -17.94 10.53 18.47
C GLU A 150 -16.71 11.06 19.21
N LYS A 151 -16.77 11.10 20.54
CA LYS A 151 -15.69 11.65 21.41
C LYS A 151 -14.32 11.01 21.17
N ALA A 152 -14.27 9.76 20.72
CA ALA A 152 -13.02 9.07 20.40
C ALA A 152 -12.22 9.75 19.27
N PHE A 153 -12.91 10.52 18.41
CA PHE A 153 -12.31 11.23 17.30
C PHE A 153 -12.02 12.71 17.60
N ASP A 154 -12.51 13.29 18.70
CA ASP A 154 -12.29 14.70 19.02
C ASP A 154 -10.87 14.96 19.59
N LYS A 155 -9.87 14.75 18.74
CA LYS A 155 -8.46 14.97 19.03
C LYS A 155 -7.68 15.18 17.74
N GLU A 156 -6.45 15.65 17.90
CA GLU A 156 -5.46 15.57 16.82
C GLU A 156 -5.01 14.12 16.62
N MET A 157 -4.91 13.69 15.36
CA MET A 157 -4.48 12.34 15.00
C MET A 157 -3.89 12.28 13.58
N GLY A 158 -3.09 11.24 13.31
CA GLY A 158 -2.70 10.88 11.95
C GLY A 158 -3.81 10.08 11.24
N THR A 159 -3.65 9.82 9.95
CA THR A 159 -4.64 9.04 9.20
C THR A 159 -4.64 7.57 9.55
N ALA A 160 -3.51 6.99 9.97
CA ALA A 160 -3.51 5.61 10.47
C ALA A 160 -4.39 5.42 11.70
N GLU A 161 -4.40 6.37 12.63
CA GLU A 161 -5.30 6.35 13.77
C GLU A 161 -6.77 6.51 13.35
N LEU A 162 -7.05 7.47 12.47
CA LEU A 162 -8.39 7.66 11.90
C LEU A 162 -8.92 6.34 11.31
N HIS A 163 -8.16 5.73 10.40
CA HIS A 163 -8.56 4.50 9.70
C HIS A 163 -8.67 3.29 10.63
N TYR A 164 -7.83 3.19 11.66
CA TYR A 164 -7.95 2.13 12.64
C TYR A 164 -9.21 2.27 13.49
N LEU A 165 -9.54 3.49 13.93
CA LEU A 165 -10.78 3.75 14.66
C LEU A 165 -11.98 3.48 13.77
N LEU A 166 -12.00 3.97 12.52
CA LEU A 166 -13.07 3.64 11.56
C LEU A 166 -13.19 2.12 11.36
N GLY A 167 -12.07 1.41 11.21
CA GLY A 167 -12.02 -0.05 11.11
C GLY A 167 -12.63 -0.75 12.32
N LYS A 168 -12.44 -0.22 13.54
CA LYS A 168 -13.08 -0.71 14.77
C LYS A 168 -14.61 -0.60 14.71
N TYR A 169 -15.13 0.57 14.33
CA TYR A 169 -16.59 0.78 14.22
C TYR A 169 -17.20 -0.06 13.10
N LEU A 170 -16.56 -0.11 11.93
CA LEU A 170 -16.97 -0.97 10.83
C LEU A 170 -16.94 -2.46 11.24
N ALA A 171 -15.94 -2.90 12.01
CA ALA A 171 -15.88 -4.28 12.49
C ALA A 171 -17.01 -4.63 13.47
N ALA A 172 -17.47 -3.66 14.27
CA ALA A 172 -18.66 -3.82 15.11
C ALA A 172 -19.93 -3.91 14.24
N ARG A 173 -20.03 -3.08 13.20
CA ARG A 173 -21.14 -3.09 12.26
C ARG A 173 -21.21 -4.40 11.45
N GLU A 174 -20.08 -4.92 10.98
CA GLU A 174 -19.99 -6.24 10.34
C GLU A 174 -20.62 -7.33 11.23
N LYS A 175 -20.29 -7.32 12.53
CA LYS A 175 -20.82 -8.26 13.50
C LYS A 175 -22.34 -8.14 13.68
N GLU A 176 -22.87 -6.93 13.73
CA GLU A 176 -24.33 -6.69 13.81
C GLU A 176 -25.07 -7.23 12.58
N MET A 177 -24.47 -7.09 11.39
CA MET A 177 -25.06 -7.53 10.13
C MET A 177 -24.82 -9.01 9.82
N GLY A 178 -23.99 -9.71 10.61
CA GLY A 178 -23.64 -11.11 10.37
C GLY A 178 -22.71 -11.32 9.16
N VAL A 179 -21.93 -10.31 8.78
CA VAL A 179 -20.91 -10.39 7.72
C VAL A 179 -19.51 -10.39 8.34
N VAL A 180 -18.52 -10.93 7.63
CA VAL A 180 -17.14 -11.04 8.14
C VAL A 180 -16.15 -10.77 7.01
N ASP A 181 -15.10 -10.02 7.33
CA ASP A 181 -13.94 -9.74 6.46
C ASP A 181 -14.36 -9.23 5.08
N THR A 182 -15.30 -8.27 5.08
CA THR A 182 -15.84 -7.65 3.86
C THR A 182 -15.10 -6.38 3.49
N CYS A 183 -14.42 -5.75 4.46
CA CYS A 183 -13.69 -4.50 4.29
C CYS A 183 -12.26 -4.58 4.84
N VAL A 184 -11.29 -4.09 4.07
CA VAL A 184 -9.86 -3.93 4.37
C VAL A 184 -9.65 -3.25 5.73
N LEU A 185 -10.36 -2.15 6.04
CA LEU A 185 -10.20 -1.45 7.32
C LEU A 185 -10.55 -2.32 8.53
N THR A 186 -11.57 -3.19 8.41
CA THR A 186 -11.97 -4.09 9.50
C THR A 186 -10.92 -5.15 9.77
N VAL A 187 -10.34 -5.72 8.70
CA VAL A 187 -9.30 -6.75 8.78
C VAL A 187 -7.99 -6.13 9.24
N ALA A 188 -7.62 -4.95 8.74
CA ALA A 188 -6.46 -4.20 9.16
C ALA A 188 -6.53 -3.85 10.66
N TYR A 189 -7.70 -3.40 11.15
CA TYR A 189 -7.96 -3.18 12.57
C TYR A 189 -7.71 -4.45 13.40
N ARG A 190 -8.33 -5.58 13.02
CA ARG A 190 -8.16 -6.87 13.70
C ARG A 190 -6.70 -7.34 13.70
N ALA A 191 -5.99 -7.13 12.60
CA ALA A 191 -4.61 -7.54 12.39
C ALA A 191 -3.56 -6.57 12.95
N GLY A 192 -3.96 -5.38 13.40
CA GLY A 192 -3.02 -4.33 13.83
C GLY A 192 -2.15 -3.78 12.70
N VAL A 193 -2.66 -3.74 11.47
CA VAL A 193 -1.98 -3.18 10.29
C VAL A 193 -2.39 -1.72 10.13
N PRO A 194 -1.48 -0.74 10.23
CA PRO A 194 -1.83 0.67 10.05
C PRO A 194 -2.07 0.99 8.57
N CYS A 195 -3.09 1.81 8.30
CA CYS A 195 -3.46 2.27 6.95
C CYS A 195 -3.36 3.79 6.85
N TYR A 196 -2.41 4.27 6.06
CA TYR A 196 -2.14 5.69 5.83
C TYR A 196 -2.78 6.14 4.50
N VAL A 197 -3.06 7.44 4.37
CA VAL A 197 -3.35 8.07 3.08
C VAL A 197 -2.45 9.27 2.87
N SER A 198 -1.88 9.38 1.68
CA SER A 198 -0.92 10.44 1.34
C SER A 198 -1.58 11.78 1.02
N SER A 199 -2.90 11.81 0.84
CA SER A 199 -3.69 13.00 0.54
C SER A 199 -5.02 12.94 1.30
N PRO A 200 -5.04 13.26 2.62
CA PRO A 200 -6.19 12.99 3.48
C PRO A 200 -7.47 13.74 3.08
N GLY A 201 -7.34 14.92 2.48
CA GLY A 201 -8.47 15.70 1.97
C GLY A 201 -9.05 15.18 0.65
N ASP A 202 -8.35 14.29 -0.05
CA ASP A 202 -8.71 13.80 -1.40
C ASP A 202 -9.52 12.49 -1.32
N SER A 203 -10.66 12.55 -0.65
CA SER A 203 -11.66 11.46 -0.60
C SER A 203 -12.94 11.92 0.12
N SER A 204 -14.03 11.16 -0.02
CA SER A 204 -15.23 11.39 0.77
C SER A 204 -14.98 11.29 2.28
N ILE A 205 -14.06 10.45 2.76
CA ILE A 205 -13.63 10.46 4.17
C ILE A 205 -13.12 11.86 4.55
N GLY A 206 -12.19 12.41 3.76
CA GLY A 206 -11.66 13.76 3.95
C GLY A 206 -12.71 14.87 3.85
N MET A 207 -13.66 14.74 2.92
CA MET A 207 -14.78 15.69 2.79
C MET A 207 -15.70 15.68 4.02
N ASN A 208 -15.96 14.50 4.60
CA ASN A 208 -16.71 14.39 5.86
C ASN A 208 -15.92 15.02 7.03
N VAL A 209 -14.60 14.82 7.11
CA VAL A 209 -13.75 15.50 8.09
C VAL A 209 -13.82 17.03 7.94
N ALA A 210 -13.78 17.54 6.70
CA ALA A 210 -13.86 18.97 6.44
C ALA A 210 -15.20 19.59 6.88
N GLU A 211 -16.32 18.89 6.70
CA GLU A 211 -17.61 19.36 7.21
C GLU A 211 -17.69 19.32 8.74
N LEU A 212 -17.22 18.25 9.38
CA LEU A 212 -17.19 18.15 10.84
C LEU A 212 -16.34 19.27 11.46
N ALA A 213 -15.22 19.62 10.82
CA ALA A 213 -14.37 20.73 11.23
C ALA A 213 -15.12 22.08 11.21
N MET A 214 -16.01 22.33 10.24
CA MET A 214 -16.84 23.55 10.21
C MET A 214 -17.81 23.63 11.40
N ARG A 215 -18.14 22.49 12.01
CA ARG A 215 -18.98 22.41 13.21
C ARG A 215 -18.19 22.38 14.51
N GLY A 216 -16.85 22.42 14.44
CA GLY A 216 -15.97 22.35 15.60
C GLY A 216 -15.98 20.99 16.31
N VAL A 217 -16.28 19.90 15.58
CA VAL A 217 -16.31 18.53 16.11
C VAL A 217 -15.48 17.59 15.25
N GLY A 218 -15.15 16.41 15.78
CA GLY A 218 -14.45 15.35 15.05
C GLY A 218 -12.92 15.53 14.95
N PRO A 219 -12.27 14.75 14.07
CA PRO A 219 -10.81 14.63 14.07
C PRO A 219 -10.10 15.82 13.45
N ARG A 220 -8.94 16.16 14.02
CA ARG A 220 -7.98 17.12 13.45
C ARG A 220 -6.80 16.32 12.88
N ILE A 221 -6.63 16.35 11.56
CA ILE A 221 -5.63 15.50 10.89
C ILE A 221 -4.27 16.19 10.86
N ASP A 222 -3.27 15.57 11.51
CA ASP A 222 -1.87 15.97 11.41
C ASP A 222 -1.10 14.99 10.50
N VAL A 223 -0.78 15.47 9.30
CA VAL A 223 -0.03 14.71 8.29
C VAL A 223 1.42 14.45 8.67
N SER A 224 1.99 15.24 9.58
CA SER A 224 3.37 15.08 10.05
C SER A 224 3.52 13.80 10.85
N ARG A 225 2.48 13.38 11.58
CA ARG A 225 2.42 12.09 12.27
C ARG A 225 2.56 10.94 11.30
N ASP A 226 1.82 10.95 10.19
CA ASP A 226 1.88 9.88 9.19
C ASP A 226 3.28 9.76 8.55
N VAL A 227 3.93 10.88 8.25
CA VAL A 227 5.30 10.91 7.72
C VAL A 227 6.28 10.29 8.71
N ASN A 228 6.22 10.68 9.99
CA ASN A 228 7.14 10.17 11.01
C ASN A 228 6.83 8.72 11.41
N GLU A 229 5.56 8.31 11.45
CA GLU A 229 5.17 6.93 11.74
C GLU A 229 5.66 5.96 10.64
N THR A 230 5.42 6.30 9.37
CA THR A 230 5.87 5.44 8.25
C THR A 230 7.40 5.40 8.14
N ALA A 231 8.09 6.51 8.38
CA ALA A 231 9.54 6.51 8.52
C ALA A 231 10.00 5.65 9.71
N GLY A 232 9.31 5.73 10.86
CA GLY A 232 9.63 4.93 12.05
C GLY A 232 9.46 3.42 11.84
N ILE A 233 8.44 3.02 11.07
CA ILE A 233 8.23 1.63 10.65
C ILE A 233 9.43 1.13 9.83
N VAL A 234 9.81 1.86 8.79
CA VAL A 234 10.91 1.46 7.89
C VAL A 234 12.24 1.48 8.62
N TYR A 235 12.53 2.55 9.36
CA TYR A 235 13.75 2.68 10.14
C TYR A 235 13.92 1.52 11.12
N ALA A 236 12.86 1.16 11.85
CA ALA A 236 12.89 0.05 12.79
C ALA A 236 13.01 -1.33 12.11
N ALA A 237 12.40 -1.50 10.93
CA ALA A 237 12.47 -2.74 10.16
C ALA A 237 13.90 -3.09 9.75
N LYS A 238 14.75 -2.06 9.54
CA LYS A 238 16.13 -2.21 9.05
C LYS A 238 17.17 -2.22 10.16
N GLN A 239 16.72 -2.11 11.41
CA GLN A 239 17.59 -2.34 12.56
C GLN A 239 17.84 -3.84 12.73
N ARG A 240 19.01 -4.19 13.29
CA ARG A 240 19.36 -5.58 13.65
C ARG A 240 19.26 -6.56 12.45
N GLU A 241 19.78 -6.15 11.30
CA GLU A 241 19.86 -6.96 10.07
C GLU A 241 18.49 -7.28 9.40
N GLY A 242 17.41 -6.66 9.86
CA GLY A 242 16.12 -6.75 9.18
C GLY A 242 16.10 -5.99 7.85
N LYS A 243 15.04 -6.22 7.07
CA LYS A 243 14.89 -5.66 5.71
C LYS A 243 13.54 -4.99 5.52
N SER A 244 13.45 -4.11 4.54
CA SER A 244 12.18 -3.52 4.11
C SER A 244 11.87 -3.85 2.65
N GLY A 245 10.59 -4.05 2.36
CA GLY A 245 10.12 -4.28 1.00
C GLY A 245 8.83 -3.53 0.71
N VAL A 246 8.63 -3.15 -0.54
CA VAL A 246 7.41 -2.47 -0.99
C VAL A 246 6.74 -3.21 -2.14
N LEU A 247 5.44 -3.49 -1.98
CA LEU A 247 4.55 -3.97 -3.02
C LEU A 247 3.63 -2.81 -3.42
N MET A 248 3.75 -2.31 -4.64
CA MET A 248 3.04 -1.10 -5.09
C MET A 248 2.09 -1.43 -6.21
N LEU A 249 0.81 -1.14 -6.00
CA LEU A 249 -0.26 -1.36 -6.97
C LEU A 249 -0.65 -0.01 -7.59
N GLY A 250 -0.23 0.19 -8.84
CA GLY A 250 -0.28 1.43 -9.60
C GLY A 250 0.88 2.38 -9.27
N GLY A 251 0.56 3.66 -9.06
CA GLY A 251 1.52 4.74 -8.89
C GLY A 251 0.99 5.88 -8.00
N GLY A 252 1.16 7.12 -8.48
CA GLY A 252 0.64 8.32 -7.84
C GLY A 252 1.18 8.59 -6.44
N SER A 253 0.42 9.38 -5.68
CA SER A 253 0.77 9.80 -4.33
C SER A 253 1.06 8.62 -3.37
N PRO A 254 0.28 7.50 -3.37
CA PRO A 254 0.59 6.35 -2.51
C PRO A 254 1.95 5.71 -2.79
N LYS A 255 2.36 5.59 -4.07
CA LYS A 255 3.70 5.11 -4.44
C LYS A 255 4.80 6.02 -3.89
N ASN A 256 4.67 7.34 -4.02
CA ASN A 256 5.71 8.21 -3.47
C ASN A 256 5.73 8.18 -1.95
N PHE A 257 4.57 8.19 -1.30
CA PHE A 257 4.50 8.24 0.16
C PHE A 257 5.06 6.99 0.83
N VAL A 258 4.90 5.79 0.24
CA VAL A 258 5.56 4.57 0.75
C VAL A 258 7.08 4.58 0.53
N LEU A 259 7.56 5.22 -0.53
CA LEU A 259 8.99 5.29 -0.86
C LEU A 259 9.72 6.44 -0.17
N GLN A 260 9.05 7.57 0.09
CA GLN A 260 9.65 8.77 0.67
C GLN A 260 10.08 8.58 2.13
N THR A 261 9.67 7.49 2.77
CA THR A 261 10.16 7.09 4.10
C THR A 261 11.68 7.07 4.13
N GLU A 262 12.32 6.65 3.04
CA GLU A 262 13.77 6.53 2.93
C GLU A 262 14.46 7.92 2.84
N PRO A 263 14.09 8.83 1.91
CA PRO A 263 14.53 10.24 1.97
C PRO A 263 14.24 10.93 3.30
N GLN A 264 13.09 10.65 3.93
CA GLN A 264 12.77 11.20 5.25
C GLN A 264 13.80 10.77 6.30
N ILE A 265 14.19 9.49 6.31
CA ILE A 265 15.19 8.95 7.23
C ILE A 265 16.59 9.50 6.89
N GLN A 266 17.00 9.42 5.62
CA GLN A 266 18.38 9.64 5.16
C GLN A 266 18.76 11.09 4.92
N GLU A 267 17.82 11.92 4.46
CA GLU A 267 18.12 13.29 4.03
C GLU A 267 17.59 14.29 5.06
N ILE A 268 16.33 14.12 5.48
CA ILE A 268 15.66 15.06 6.37
C ILE A 268 16.08 14.83 7.83
N LEU A 269 15.99 13.59 8.32
CA LEU A 269 16.46 13.22 9.65
C LEU A 269 17.96 12.90 9.67
N GLY A 270 18.53 12.58 8.50
CA GLY A 270 19.91 12.13 8.24
C GLY A 270 20.45 10.99 9.11
N LEU A 271 19.55 10.10 9.48
CA LEU A 271 19.91 8.83 10.05
C LEU A 271 20.47 7.93 8.95
N ALA A 272 21.45 7.08 9.31
CA ALA A 272 22.03 6.16 8.37
C ALA A 272 21.00 5.12 7.92
N ASP A 273 20.74 5.09 6.62
CA ASP A 273 19.90 4.13 5.92
C ASP A 273 20.36 4.05 4.44
N ARG A 274 19.86 3.10 3.67
CA ARG A 274 20.31 2.81 2.30
C ARG A 274 19.17 2.68 1.29
N GLY A 275 17.89 2.82 1.64
CA GLY A 275 16.78 2.58 0.71
C GLY A 275 16.23 1.16 0.77
N HIS A 276 14.99 0.93 0.33
CA HIS A 276 14.31 -0.36 0.47
C HIS A 276 15.09 -1.52 -0.18
N ASP A 277 15.07 -2.69 0.45
CA ASP A 277 15.75 -3.91 -0.04
C ASP A 277 15.02 -4.57 -1.21
N TYR A 278 13.69 -4.45 -1.24
CA TYR A 278 12.85 -5.12 -2.22
C TYR A 278 11.80 -4.18 -2.81
N TYR A 279 11.62 -4.26 -4.13
CA TYR A 279 10.68 -3.42 -4.86
C TYR A 279 9.88 -4.24 -5.86
N ILE A 280 8.57 -4.29 -5.70
CA ILE A 280 7.63 -4.79 -6.70
C ILE A 280 6.64 -3.68 -7.02
N GLN A 281 6.52 -3.35 -8.31
CA GLN A 281 5.47 -2.47 -8.79
C GLN A 281 4.66 -3.16 -9.89
N VAL A 282 3.35 -3.05 -9.81
CA VAL A 282 2.42 -3.35 -10.91
C VAL A 282 1.84 -2.03 -11.40
N THR A 283 2.04 -1.66 -12.66
CA THR A 283 1.61 -0.34 -13.17
C THR A 283 1.35 -0.39 -14.67
N ASP A 284 0.46 0.44 -15.17
CA ASP A 284 0.27 0.73 -16.60
C ASP A 284 1.03 1.99 -17.04
N ALA A 285 1.51 2.79 -16.09
CA ALA A 285 2.18 4.06 -16.35
C ALA A 285 3.55 3.85 -16.99
N ARG A 286 3.78 4.56 -18.09
CA ARG A 286 5.07 4.55 -18.79
C ARG A 286 6.05 5.54 -18.17
N PRO A 287 7.36 5.26 -18.17
CA PRO A 287 8.38 6.15 -17.62
C PRO A 287 8.61 7.42 -18.46
N ASP A 288 8.45 7.36 -19.78
CA ASP A 288 8.82 8.44 -20.72
C ASP A 288 8.01 9.73 -20.56
N THR A 289 6.82 9.65 -19.96
CA THR A 289 5.94 10.80 -19.75
C THR A 289 6.34 11.64 -18.52
N GLY A 290 7.41 11.27 -17.81
CA GLY A 290 7.93 12.01 -16.65
C GLY A 290 7.06 11.94 -15.38
N GLY A 291 6.05 11.07 -15.39
CA GLY A 291 5.16 10.89 -14.25
C GLY A 291 5.76 9.94 -13.21
N LEU A 292 5.69 10.32 -11.93
CA LEU A 292 6.09 9.49 -10.78
C LEU A 292 5.53 8.05 -10.84
N SER A 293 4.31 7.87 -11.35
CA SER A 293 3.68 6.56 -11.51
C SER A 293 4.52 5.60 -12.35
N GLY A 294 5.20 6.11 -13.40
CA GLY A 294 6.07 5.33 -14.28
C GLY A 294 7.55 5.31 -13.87
N ALA A 295 7.96 6.14 -12.89
CA ALA A 295 9.36 6.25 -12.45
C ALA A 295 9.95 4.87 -12.08
N THR A 296 11.12 4.58 -12.63
CA THR A 296 11.72 3.23 -12.56
C THR A 296 12.42 2.97 -11.23
N PRO A 297 12.68 1.71 -10.85
CA PRO A 297 13.50 1.40 -9.67
C PRO A 297 14.92 1.99 -9.77
N ALA A 298 15.50 2.03 -10.97
CA ALA A 298 16.82 2.61 -11.19
C ALA A 298 16.82 4.13 -10.94
N GLU A 299 15.77 4.83 -11.34
CA GLU A 299 15.57 6.24 -10.95
C GLU A 299 15.39 6.36 -9.44
N ALA A 300 14.60 5.48 -8.81
CA ALA A 300 14.40 5.50 -7.35
C ALA A 300 15.71 5.36 -6.54
N VAL A 301 16.71 4.63 -7.06
CA VAL A 301 18.05 4.56 -6.46
C VAL A 301 18.73 5.94 -6.37
N SER A 302 18.58 6.82 -7.37
CA SER A 302 19.20 8.15 -7.34
C SER A 302 18.63 9.05 -6.25
N TRP A 303 17.45 8.71 -5.73
CA TRP A 303 16.76 9.40 -4.63
C TRP A 303 16.94 8.68 -3.28
N GLY A 304 17.82 7.69 -3.19
CA GLY A 304 18.01 6.90 -1.96
C GLY A 304 16.81 6.04 -1.56
N LYS A 305 15.78 5.90 -2.43
CA LYS A 305 14.54 5.17 -2.12
C LYS A 305 14.71 3.64 -2.18
N VAL A 306 15.72 3.17 -2.90
CA VAL A 306 16.04 1.75 -3.10
C VAL A 306 17.54 1.55 -2.89
N ASP A 307 17.94 0.47 -2.22
CA ASP A 307 19.35 0.18 -2.02
C ASP A 307 20.04 -0.11 -3.36
N PRO A 308 21.13 0.61 -3.70
CA PRO A 308 21.86 0.40 -4.96
C PRO A 308 22.35 -1.06 -5.14
N ASP A 309 22.68 -1.76 -4.05
CA ASP A 309 23.14 -3.15 -4.09
C ASP A 309 21.98 -4.15 -4.28
N LYS A 310 20.73 -3.67 -4.22
CA LYS A 310 19.51 -4.48 -4.32
C LYS A 310 18.74 -4.23 -5.61
N LEU A 311 19.30 -3.51 -6.59
CA LEU A 311 18.61 -3.24 -7.86
C LEU A 311 18.18 -4.51 -8.60
N THR A 312 18.92 -5.62 -8.46
CA THR A 312 18.56 -6.94 -9.02
C THR A 312 17.29 -7.53 -8.41
N ASP A 313 16.97 -7.12 -7.18
CA ASP A 313 15.81 -7.51 -6.37
C ASP A 313 14.65 -6.50 -6.50
N THR A 314 14.59 -5.86 -7.67
CA THR A 314 13.48 -4.99 -8.09
C THR A 314 12.80 -5.54 -9.35
N VAL A 315 11.50 -5.26 -9.48
CA VAL A 315 10.73 -5.59 -10.68
C VAL A 315 9.55 -4.65 -10.86
N VAL A 316 9.33 -4.25 -12.12
CA VAL A 316 8.12 -3.57 -12.58
C VAL A 316 7.39 -4.49 -13.54
N VAL A 317 6.12 -4.75 -13.25
CA VAL A 317 5.19 -5.47 -14.11
C VAL A 317 4.32 -4.45 -14.81
N TYR A 318 4.51 -4.27 -16.13
CA TYR A 318 3.67 -3.38 -16.90
C TYR A 318 2.36 -4.08 -17.27
N ALA A 319 1.35 -3.97 -16.41
CA ALA A 319 0.04 -4.60 -16.54
C ALA A 319 -1.01 -3.90 -15.66
N ASP A 320 -2.28 -4.12 -15.97
CA ASP A 320 -3.39 -3.76 -15.09
C ASP A 320 -3.29 -4.53 -13.76
N SER A 321 -3.48 -3.81 -12.65
CA SER A 321 -3.46 -4.42 -11.31
C SER A 321 -4.55 -5.47 -11.13
N THR A 322 -5.73 -5.30 -11.73
CA THR A 322 -6.84 -6.26 -11.67
C THR A 322 -6.53 -7.58 -12.38
N ILE A 323 -5.50 -7.62 -13.25
CA ILE A 323 -5.00 -8.84 -13.89
C ILE A 323 -3.85 -9.44 -13.07
N ALA A 324 -2.83 -8.65 -12.77
CA ALA A 324 -1.58 -9.18 -12.23
C ALA A 324 -1.66 -9.49 -10.72
N VAL A 325 -2.40 -8.70 -9.94
CA VAL A 325 -2.45 -8.83 -8.47
C VAL A 325 -3.12 -10.12 -8.03
N PRO A 326 -4.27 -10.55 -8.58
CA PRO A 326 -4.85 -11.85 -8.25
C PRO A 326 -3.89 -13.02 -8.50
N LEU A 327 -3.09 -12.95 -9.57
CA LEU A 327 -2.09 -13.96 -9.89
C LEU A 327 -0.93 -13.99 -8.87
N ILE A 328 -0.42 -12.82 -8.47
CA ILE A 328 0.61 -12.70 -7.42
C ILE A 328 0.08 -13.25 -6.09
N VAL A 329 -1.15 -12.88 -5.70
CA VAL A 329 -1.75 -13.36 -4.45
C VAL A 329 -1.96 -14.86 -4.49
N ALA A 330 -2.55 -15.41 -5.56
CA ALA A 330 -2.77 -16.84 -5.73
C ALA A 330 -1.45 -17.63 -5.67
N TYR A 331 -0.39 -17.12 -6.30
CA TYR A 331 0.94 -17.70 -6.23
C TYR A 331 1.49 -17.68 -4.79
N ALA A 332 1.38 -16.54 -4.08
CA ALA A 332 1.90 -16.39 -2.73
C ALA A 332 1.19 -17.29 -1.70
N VAL A 333 -0.15 -17.28 -1.69
CA VAL A 333 -0.93 -18.06 -0.71
C VAL A 333 -0.86 -19.57 -0.94
N SER A 334 -0.53 -20.01 -2.16
CA SER A 334 -0.32 -21.44 -2.46
C SER A 334 1.09 -21.93 -2.11
N ARG A 335 2.09 -21.05 -2.11
CA ARG A 335 3.51 -21.40 -1.93
C ARG A 335 4.04 -21.12 -0.53
N VAL A 336 3.54 -20.08 0.14
CA VAL A 336 4.11 -19.58 1.40
C VAL A 336 3.09 -19.72 2.52
N LYS A 337 3.54 -20.23 3.68
CA LYS A 337 2.70 -20.32 4.88
C LYS A 337 2.48 -18.91 5.46
N PRO A 338 1.32 -18.66 6.10
CA PRO A 338 1.10 -17.40 6.83
C PRO A 338 2.23 -17.08 7.81
N ARG A 339 2.68 -15.82 7.80
CA ARG A 339 3.65 -15.28 8.77
C ARG A 339 2.94 -14.82 10.03
N ARG A 340 3.71 -14.65 11.11
CA ARG A 340 3.17 -13.99 12.31
C ARG A 340 2.86 -12.53 12.02
N LEU A 341 1.65 -12.09 12.36
CA LEU A 341 1.26 -10.67 12.26
C LEU A 341 2.19 -9.81 13.12
N LYS A 342 2.84 -8.81 12.52
CA LYS A 342 3.71 -7.86 13.23
C LYS A 342 2.95 -6.86 14.10
N ARG A 343 1.66 -6.64 13.80
CA ARG A 343 0.76 -5.73 14.52
C ARG A 343 1.35 -4.33 14.73
N LEU A 344 1.89 -3.73 13.67
CA LEU A 344 2.65 -2.48 13.73
C LEU A 344 1.87 -1.30 14.33
N TYR A 345 0.55 -1.27 14.14
CA TYR A 345 -0.31 -0.24 14.72
C TYR A 345 -0.16 -0.17 16.25
N ASP A 346 -0.11 -1.33 16.91
CA ASP A 346 -0.04 -1.44 18.37
C ASP A 346 1.29 -0.92 18.94
N ARG A 347 2.29 -0.70 18.09
CA ARG A 347 3.64 -0.21 18.47
C ARG A 347 4.00 1.12 17.83
N ARG A 348 3.07 1.79 17.13
CA ARG A 348 3.38 2.98 16.32
C ARG A 348 4.07 4.08 17.13
N ASP A 349 3.63 4.31 18.36
CA ASP A 349 4.14 5.37 19.22
C ASP A 349 5.58 5.05 19.65
N ASP A 350 5.85 3.80 20.03
CA ASP A 350 7.20 3.32 20.36
C ASP A 350 8.18 3.44 19.17
N LEU A 351 7.70 3.17 17.95
CA LEU A 351 8.49 3.28 16.73
C LEU A 351 8.88 4.73 16.46
N VAL A 352 7.94 5.67 16.61
CA VAL A 352 8.18 7.11 16.44
C VAL A 352 9.09 7.66 17.54
N GLU A 353 8.87 7.29 18.80
CA GLU A 353 9.71 7.77 19.91
C GLU A 353 11.16 7.28 19.77
N ARG A 354 11.37 6.05 19.27
CA ARG A 354 12.71 5.55 18.95
C ARG A 354 13.35 6.37 17.83
N LEU A 355 12.65 6.55 16.71
CA LEU A 355 13.13 7.35 15.58
C LEU A 355 13.52 8.77 16.03
N LYS A 356 12.65 9.41 16.81
CA LYS A 356 12.84 10.77 17.33
C LYS A 356 14.07 10.85 18.24
N LYS A 357 14.25 9.89 19.13
CA LYS A 357 15.44 9.84 20.01
C LYS A 357 16.72 9.81 19.20
N ASP A 358 16.81 8.91 18.23
CA ASP A 358 18.01 8.74 17.40
C ASP A 358 18.24 9.99 16.52
N PHE A 359 17.16 10.57 15.97
CA PHE A 359 17.21 11.85 15.25
C PHE A 359 17.75 13.00 16.11
N LEU A 360 17.28 13.17 17.34
CA LEU A 360 17.69 14.31 18.18
C LEU A 360 19.18 14.23 18.53
N VAL A 361 19.70 13.03 18.83
CA VAL A 361 21.13 12.82 19.06
C VAL A 361 21.95 13.24 17.84
N GLU A 362 21.51 12.82 16.66
CA GLU A 362 22.18 13.12 15.40
C GLU A 362 22.05 14.61 15.00
N HIS A 363 20.89 15.22 15.25
CA HIS A 363 20.64 16.64 15.02
C HIS A 363 21.60 17.50 15.85
N GLU A 364 21.73 17.21 17.16
CA GLU A 364 22.69 17.91 18.03
C GLU A 364 24.13 17.77 17.52
N ARG A 365 24.52 16.58 17.04
CA ARG A 365 25.85 16.34 16.46
C ARG A 365 26.10 17.27 15.27
N ARG A 366 25.18 17.33 14.32
CA ARG A 366 25.31 18.19 13.12
C ARG A 366 25.33 19.67 13.45
N THR A 367 24.45 20.13 14.35
CA THR A 367 24.43 21.54 14.78
C THR A 367 25.78 21.96 15.36
N ARG A 368 26.41 21.12 16.20
CA ARG A 368 27.74 21.39 16.75
C ARG A 368 28.82 21.45 15.65
N GLU A 369 28.74 20.61 14.63
CA GLU A 369 29.67 20.61 13.49
C GLU A 369 29.52 21.88 12.64
N THR A 370 28.28 22.31 12.37
CA THR A 370 28.01 23.55 11.62
C THR A 370 28.53 24.78 12.37
N VAL A 371 28.29 24.86 13.68
CA VAL A 371 28.78 25.98 14.51
C VAL A 371 30.32 26.01 14.54
N LYS A 372 30.98 24.85 14.65
CA LYS A 372 32.45 24.76 14.57
C LYS A 372 32.99 25.21 13.20
N ALA A 373 32.32 24.84 12.11
CA ALA A 373 32.72 25.24 10.77
C ALA A 373 32.58 26.75 10.54
N GLN A 374 31.59 27.39 11.16
CA GLN A 374 31.36 28.84 11.06
C GLN A 374 32.26 29.70 11.97
N GLN A 375 32.83 29.12 13.04
CA GLN A 375 33.74 29.82 13.96
C GLN A 375 35.22 29.63 13.62
N GLY A 376 35.54 28.69 12.71
CA GLY A 376 36.90 28.35 12.30
C GLY A 376 37.33 28.89 10.93
N GLY A 377 36.50 29.73 10.28
CA GLY A 377 36.83 30.50 9.08
C GLY A 377 36.64 31.99 9.36
#